data_AF-A0A8S1S372-F1
#
_entry.id   AF-A0A8S1S372-F1
#
_cell.length_a   1.000
_cell.length_b   1.000
_cell.length_c   1.000
_cell.angle_alpha   90.00
_cell.angle_beta   90.00
_cell.angle_gamma   90.00
#
_symmetry.space_group_name_H-M   'P 1'
#
loop_
_entity.id
_entity.type
_entity.pdbx_description
1 polymer ?
#
loop_
_entity_poly.entity_id
_entity_poly.type
_entity_poly.pdbx_seq_one_letter_code
_entity_poly.pdbx_strand_id
1 'polypeptide(L)'
;MGKQNTQSKQHSRRLKVEDQQGLNLPIIKQIRGEFRCDLPSHISSHILVGQRSEIINSKLENYMFRLEWKQRADGVNPVGTEFKYNDLKQVCPGLLMKYLSKFIVLS
;
A
#
# COMPACT_ATOMS: atom_id res chain seq x y z
N MET A 1 16.86 64.73 -9.84
CA MET A 1 17.70 65.12 -8.69
C MET A 1 16.81 65.75 -7.64
N GLY A 2 16.73 65.20 -6.43
CA GLY A 2 16.01 65.86 -5.32
C GLY A 2 15.57 64.94 -4.18
N LYS A 3 16.45 64.76 -3.18
CA LYS A 3 16.24 64.74 -1.70
C LYS A 3 15.11 63.84 -1.13
N GLN A 4 15.47 62.74 -0.47
CA GLN A 4 15.65 62.58 0.99
C GLN A 4 14.36 62.33 1.79
N ASN A 5 14.27 61.08 2.29
CA ASN A 5 14.22 60.72 3.72
C ASN A 5 13.06 61.27 4.58
N THR A 6 12.19 60.38 5.05
CA THR A 6 11.68 60.43 6.43
C THR A 6 11.48 59.02 6.98
N GLN A 7 12.04 58.84 8.18
CA GLN A 7 11.96 57.65 9.02
C GLN A 7 10.52 57.28 9.35
N SER A 8 10.22 55.99 9.37
CA SER A 8 9.17 55.47 10.24
C SER A 8 9.73 54.35 11.10
N LYS A 9 10.06 54.70 12.35
CA LYS A 9 10.21 53.75 13.44
C LYS A 9 8.82 53.23 13.77
N GLN A 10 8.54 51.96 13.49
CA GLN A 10 7.53 51.24 14.25
C GLN A 10 8.13 49.96 14.83
N HIS A 11 8.12 50.00 16.15
CA HIS A 11 8.56 48.99 17.08
C HIS A 11 7.32 48.15 17.41
N SER A 12 7.28 46.87 17.04
CA SER A 12 6.60 45.87 17.88
C SER A 12 6.74 44.44 17.38
N ARG A 13 7.40 43.66 18.26
CA ARG A 13 7.10 42.28 18.61
C ARG A 13 7.32 41.23 17.54
N ARG A 14 8.59 40.82 17.51
CA ARG A 14 9.05 39.43 17.36
C ARG A 14 8.06 38.48 18.06
N LEU A 15 7.13 37.89 17.31
CA LEU A 15 6.45 36.68 17.73
C LEU A 15 7.50 35.57 17.68
N LYS A 16 8.06 35.24 18.85
CA LYS A 16 8.61 33.92 19.10
C LYS A 16 7.46 32.95 18.80
N VAL A 17 7.52 32.26 17.68
CA VAL A 17 6.73 31.06 17.50
C VAL A 17 7.38 30.04 18.42
N GLU A 18 6.72 29.84 19.56
CA GLU A 18 7.06 28.85 20.58
C GLU A 18 7.13 27.46 19.96
N ASP A 19 8.00 26.65 20.54
CA ASP A 19 8.31 25.27 20.17
C ASP A 19 7.05 24.47 19.82
N GLN A 20 6.78 24.28 18.53
CA GLN A 20 6.05 23.10 18.10
C GLN A 20 7.01 21.92 18.22
N GLN A 21 7.08 21.35 19.42
CA GLN A 21 7.39 19.94 19.59
C GLN A 21 6.27 19.14 18.91
N GLY A 22 6.28 19.15 17.57
CA GLY A 22 5.59 18.14 16.79
C GLY A 22 6.21 16.83 17.20
N LEU A 23 5.47 16.02 17.95
CA LEU A 23 5.77 14.62 18.17
C LEU A 23 6.03 14.00 16.79
N ASN A 24 7.31 13.86 16.43
CA ASN A 24 7.74 12.99 15.35
C ASN A 24 7.47 11.57 15.82
N LEU A 25 6.20 11.16 15.80
CA LEU A 25 5.83 9.77 15.92
C LEU A 25 6.57 9.05 14.79
N PRO A 26 7.35 8.00 15.09
CA PRO A 26 8.03 7.27 14.05
C PRO A 26 6.97 6.78 13.06
N ILE A 27 7.16 7.11 11.78
CA ILE A 27 6.35 6.53 10.71
C ILE A 27 6.54 5.02 10.84
N ILE A 28 5.55 4.32 11.38
CA ILE A 28 5.54 2.86 11.43
C ILE A 28 5.49 2.42 9.98
N LYS A 29 6.65 2.05 9.43
CA LYS A 29 6.74 1.48 8.09
C LYS A 29 5.88 0.21 8.10
N GLN A 30 4.84 0.21 7.29
CA GLN A 30 4.02 -0.98 7.09
C GLN A 30 4.91 -2.11 6.54
N ILE A 31 5.01 -3.21 7.27
CA ILE A 31 5.78 -4.38 6.87
C ILE A 31 4.93 -5.15 5.88
N ARG A 32 5.39 -5.29 4.64
CA ARG A 32 4.73 -6.14 3.64
C ARG A 32 4.99 -7.60 3.93
N GLY A 33 3.96 -8.44 3.80
CA GLY A 33 4.15 -9.87 3.99
C GLY A 33 4.85 -10.53 2.80
N GLU A 34 5.62 -11.56 3.08
CA GLU A 34 6.40 -12.28 2.09
C GLU A 34 6.53 -13.77 2.44
N PHE A 35 6.47 -14.64 1.42
CA PHE A 35 6.45 -16.09 1.60
C PHE A 35 7.65 -16.68 2.34
N ARG A 36 8.78 -15.96 2.39
CA ARG A 36 10.00 -16.44 3.05
C ARG A 36 9.87 -16.49 4.57
N CYS A 37 9.05 -15.62 5.16
CA CYS A 37 8.94 -15.49 6.62
C CYS A 37 7.51 -15.29 7.13
N ASP A 38 6.52 -15.18 6.24
CA ASP A 38 5.11 -15.03 6.59
C ASP A 38 4.26 -16.21 6.16
N LEU A 39 3.26 -16.51 6.99
CA LEU A 39 2.25 -17.51 6.65
C LEU A 39 1.08 -16.84 5.93
N PRO A 40 0.73 -17.30 4.72
CA PRO A 40 -0.43 -16.77 4.01
C PRO A 40 -1.73 -17.13 4.74
N SER A 41 -2.70 -16.23 4.68
CA SER A 41 -4.03 -16.39 5.28
C SER A 41 -5.08 -16.69 4.21
N HIS A 42 -5.35 -15.75 3.32
CA HIS A 42 -6.32 -15.87 2.25
C HIS A 42 -6.08 -14.82 1.16
N ILE A 43 -6.64 -15.02 -0.03
CA ILE A 43 -6.72 -13.97 -1.05
C ILE A 43 -7.98 -13.15 -0.77
N SER A 44 -7.82 -11.84 -0.59
CA SER A 44 -8.90 -10.91 -0.27
C SER A 44 -9.57 -10.36 -1.53
N SER A 45 -8.79 -10.08 -2.57
CA SER A 45 -9.28 -9.51 -3.82
C SER A 45 -8.41 -9.88 -5.02
N HIS A 46 -8.92 -9.61 -6.21
CA HIS A 46 -8.15 -9.61 -7.44
C HIS A 46 -8.48 -8.38 -8.27
N ILE A 47 -7.53 -7.93 -9.08
CA ILE A 47 -7.70 -6.85 -10.05
C ILE A 47 -7.22 -7.32 -11.41
N LEU A 48 -7.92 -6.92 -12.47
CA LEU A 48 -7.47 -7.12 -13.84
C LEU A 48 -6.46 -6.03 -14.19
N VAL A 49 -5.28 -6.43 -14.66
CA VAL A 49 -4.16 -5.55 -15.03
C VAL A 49 -3.87 -5.74 -16.51
N GLY A 50 -3.88 -4.65 -17.27
CA GLY A 50 -3.66 -4.66 -18.72
C GLY A 50 -4.26 -3.43 -19.40
N GLN A 51 -3.86 -3.13 -20.63
CA GLN A 51 -4.48 -2.04 -21.40
C GLN A 51 -5.85 -2.46 -21.93
N ARG A 52 -6.80 -1.52 -22.03
CA ARG A 52 -8.19 -1.80 -22.48
C ARG A 52 -8.28 -2.60 -23.79
N SER A 53 -7.34 -2.39 -24.71
CA SER A 53 -7.24 -3.09 -25.99
C SER A 53 -6.85 -4.58 -25.88
N GLU A 54 -6.22 -5.00 -24.79
CA GLU A 54 -5.75 -6.37 -24.56
C GLU A 54 -6.79 -7.24 -23.80
N ILE A 55 -7.87 -6.62 -23.30
CA ILE A 55 -8.85 -7.26 -22.39
C ILE A 55 -9.94 -8.03 -23.15
N ILE A 56 -9.92 -8.03 -24.49
CA ILE A 56 -10.92 -8.71 -25.33
C ILE A 56 -11.03 -10.20 -24.98
N ASN A 57 -9.98 -10.79 -24.37
CA ASN A 57 -10.05 -12.08 -23.69
C ASN A 57 -9.35 -11.98 -22.33
N SER A 58 -10.11 -11.77 -21.25
CA SER A 58 -9.57 -11.71 -19.88
C SER A 58 -9.00 -13.08 -19.45
N LYS A 59 -7.73 -13.33 -19.76
CA LYS A 59 -6.98 -14.49 -19.29
C LYS A 59 -6.61 -14.33 -17.82
N LEU A 60 -6.54 -15.43 -17.07
CA LEU A 60 -6.12 -15.44 -15.66
C LEU A 60 -4.74 -14.79 -15.44
N GLU A 61 -3.85 -14.87 -16.43
CA GLU A 61 -2.52 -14.27 -16.42
C GLU A 61 -2.53 -12.74 -16.30
N ASN A 62 -3.65 -12.10 -16.67
CA ASN A 62 -3.83 -10.66 -16.57
C ASN A 62 -4.29 -10.21 -15.18
N TYR A 63 -4.45 -11.13 -14.23
CA TYR A 63 -4.92 -10.77 -12.88
C TYR A 63 -3.77 -10.68 -11.88
N MET A 64 -3.84 -9.66 -11.04
CA MET A 64 -3.10 -9.58 -9.78
C MET A 64 -4.04 -9.90 -8.62
N PHE A 65 -3.55 -10.66 -7.66
CA PHE A 65 -4.30 -11.13 -6.51
C PHE A 65 -3.67 -10.58 -5.25
N ARG A 66 -4.50 -10.01 -4.37
CA ARG A 66 -4.06 -9.53 -3.07
C ARG A 66 -4.10 -10.65 -2.05
N LEU A 67 -2.93 -11.07 -1.59
CA LEU A 67 -2.75 -12.08 -0.56
C LEU A 67 -2.61 -11.41 0.80
N GLU A 68 -3.48 -11.78 1.73
CA GLU A 68 -3.40 -11.38 3.14
C GLU A 68 -2.61 -12.41 3.95
N TRP A 69 -1.97 -11.94 5.00
CA TRP A 69 -1.04 -12.73 5.82
C TRP A 69 -1.59 -12.93 7.22
N LYS A 70 -1.11 -13.96 7.91
CA LYS A 70 -1.39 -14.14 9.35
C LYS A 70 -0.51 -13.21 10.18
N GLN A 71 -0.97 -12.86 11.37
CA GLN A 71 -0.13 -12.22 12.38
C GLN A 71 1.04 -13.14 12.74
N ARG A 72 2.25 -12.58 12.83
CA ARG A 72 3.44 -13.28 13.28
C ARG A 72 3.40 -13.49 14.80
N ALA A 73 4.19 -14.43 15.30
CA ALA A 73 4.30 -14.69 16.75
C ALA A 73 4.87 -13.50 17.54
N ASP A 74 5.63 -12.63 16.89
CA ASP A 74 6.17 -11.39 17.46
C ASP A 74 5.16 -10.22 17.49
N GLY A 75 3.91 -10.47 17.07
CA GLY A 75 2.83 -9.49 17.04
C GLY A 75 2.78 -8.63 15.77
N VAL A 76 3.75 -8.76 14.85
CA VAL A 76 3.72 -8.04 13.58
C VAL A 76 2.54 -8.50 12.73
N ASN A 77 1.80 -7.54 12.16
CA ASN A 77 0.73 -7.76 11.20
C ASN A 77 1.20 -7.33 9.80
N PRO A 78 1.68 -8.26 8.96
CA PRO A 78 2.14 -7.92 7.63
C PRO A 78 0.97 -7.46 6.77
N VAL A 79 1.17 -6.40 6.01
CA VAL A 79 0.15 -5.90 5.09
C VAL A 79 0.03 -6.80 3.86
N GLY A 80 -1.20 -6.92 3.34
CA GLY A 80 -1.50 -7.67 2.14
C GLY A 80 -0.62 -7.27 0.96
N THR A 81 -0.19 -8.26 0.18
CA THR A 81 0.76 -8.10 -0.92
C THR A 81 0.18 -8.67 -2.20
N GLU A 82 0.42 -8.00 -3.32
CA GLU A 82 -0.14 -8.35 -4.61
C GLU A 82 0.81 -9.27 -5.39
N PHE A 83 0.27 -10.34 -5.96
CA PHE A 83 1.01 -11.32 -6.73
C PHE A 83 0.31 -11.60 -8.06
N LYS A 84 1.10 -11.92 -9.09
CA LYS A 84 0.53 -12.39 -10.36
C LYS A 84 -0.01 -13.80 -10.21
N TYR A 85 -0.96 -14.15 -11.07
CA TYR A 85 -1.49 -15.51 -11.16
C TYR A 85 -0.39 -16.59 -11.20
N ASN A 86 0.61 -16.40 -12.06
CA ASN A 86 1.68 -17.39 -12.25
C ASN A 86 2.55 -17.58 -11.00
N ASP A 87 2.80 -16.52 -10.24
CA ASP A 87 3.59 -16.59 -9.01
C ASP A 87 2.82 -17.36 -7.93
N LEU A 88 1.53 -17.05 -7.75
CA LEU A 88 0.68 -17.76 -6.79
C LEU A 88 0.45 -19.21 -7.16
N LYS A 89 0.33 -19.51 -8.45
CA LYS A 89 0.20 -20.90 -8.95
C LYS A 89 1.42 -21.74 -8.57
N GLN A 90 2.61 -21.14 -8.54
CA GLN A 90 3.84 -21.85 -8.17
C GLN A 90 4.00 -21.94 -6.64
N VAL A 91 3.79 -20.85 -5.92
CA VAL A 91 4.15 -20.75 -4.50
C VAL A 91 3.01 -21.17 -3.55
N CYS A 92 1.75 -20.90 -3.92
CA CYS A 92 0.59 -21.18 -3.07
C CYS A 92 -0.65 -21.66 -3.85
N PRO A 93 -0.53 -22.74 -4.65
CA PRO A 93 -1.61 -23.19 -5.55
C PRO A 93 -2.91 -23.54 -4.83
N GLY A 94 -2.85 -24.14 -3.64
CA GLY A 94 -4.05 -24.55 -2.91
C GLY A 94 -4.93 -23.36 -2.50
N LEU A 95 -4.30 -22.26 -2.10
CA LEU A 95 -5.00 -21.05 -1.68
C LEU A 95 -5.58 -20.31 -2.89
N LEU A 96 -4.85 -20.29 -4.01
CA LEU A 96 -5.34 -19.80 -5.29
C LEU A 96 -6.56 -20.58 -5.77
N MET A 97 -6.51 -21.93 -5.76
CA MET A 97 -7.62 -22.77 -6.18
C MET A 97 -8.85 -22.61 -5.29
N LYS A 98 -8.67 -22.53 -3.96
CA LYS A 98 -9.75 -22.24 -3.01
C LYS A 98 -10.41 -20.88 -3.26
N TYR A 99 -9.64 -19.90 -3.72
CA TYR A 99 -10.18 -18.60 -4.08
C TYR A 99 -10.96 -18.67 -5.40
N LEU A 100 -10.38 -19.26 -6.43
CA LEU A 100 -10.99 -19.38 -7.76
C LEU A 100 -12.25 -20.25 -7.77
N SER A 101 -12.33 -21.26 -6.90
CA SER A 101 -13.51 -22.13 -6.81
C SER A 101 -14.78 -21.38 -6.44
N LYS A 102 -14.69 -20.18 -5.85
CA LYS A 102 -15.83 -19.31 -5.55
C LYS A 102 -16.52 -18.76 -6.81
N PHE A 103 -15.85 -18.80 -7.95
CA PHE A 103 -16.31 -18.24 -9.22
C PHE A 103 -16.63 -19.31 -10.26
N ILE A 104 -16.40 -20.58 -9.94
CA ILE A 104 -16.81 -21.69 -10.80
C ILE A 104 -18.31 -21.88 -10.60
N VAL A 105 -19.10 -21.47 -11.59
CA VAL A 105 -20.52 -21.82 -11.69
C VAL A 105 -20.58 -23.18 -12.40
N LEU A 106 -20.98 -24.22 -11.69
CA LEU A 106 -21.32 -25.50 -12.31
C LEU A 106 -22.68 -25.31 -12.99
N SER A 107 -22.66 -25.16 -14.31
CA SER A 107 -23.84 -25.18 -15.19
C SER A 107 -24.23 -26.62 -15.52
#